data_AF-A0A2P5GUA2-F1
#
_entry.id   AF-A0A2P5GUA2-F1
#
_cell.length_a   1.000
_cell.length_b   1.000
_cell.length_c   1.000
_cell.angle_alpha   90.00
_cell.angle_beta   90.00
_cell.angle_gamma   90.00
#
_symmetry.space_group_name_H-M   'P 1'
#
loop_
_entity.id
_entity.type
_entity.pdbx_description
1 polymer ?
#
loop_
_entity_poly.entity_id
_entity_poly.type
_entity_poly.pdbx_seq_one_letter_code
_entity_poly.pdbx_strand_id
1 'polypeptide(L)'
;MGLTPEQIITLKANIGLQVDSDHVDIEDVYQEQGWSIIFIDSHNADKSYLVFSDDVLTSRYITRWSGAATIFERAKLTAQFKKEAPGIPEHSAHCIAWHIAEQGKLPGVYSSMKFHSSDTGDVLGDEIMIGFTDDGNYWAVFQHAEGGLMQPVIVPVKRDRSNGISPFVYLATWRHGVNFTAW
;
A
#
# COMPACT_ATOMS: atom_id res chain seq x y z
N MET A 1 -18.15 -12.99 13.28
CA MET A 1 -18.69 -14.27 12.78
C MET A 1 -18.41 -14.28 11.29
N GLY A 2 -17.67 -15.25 10.78
CA GLY A 2 -17.33 -15.31 9.35
C GLY A 2 -18.45 -15.90 8.50
N LEU A 3 -18.34 -15.73 7.18
CA LEU A 3 -19.25 -16.34 6.20
C LEU A 3 -19.09 -17.87 6.18
N THR A 4 -20.20 -18.60 6.04
CA THR A 4 -20.18 -20.05 5.84
C THR A 4 -19.75 -20.42 4.42
N PRO A 5 -19.32 -21.67 4.17
CA PRO A 5 -18.97 -22.12 2.82
C PRO A 5 -20.09 -21.91 1.78
N GLU A 6 -21.35 -22.14 2.16
CA GLU A 6 -22.51 -21.92 1.28
C GLU A 6 -22.73 -20.43 0.96
N GLN A 7 -22.52 -19.57 1.96
CA GLN A 7 -22.56 -18.12 1.78
C GLN A 7 -21.44 -17.65 0.85
N ILE A 8 -20.24 -18.24 0.96
CA ILE A 8 -19.11 -17.93 0.05
C ILE A 8 -19.42 -18.31 -1.39
N ILE A 9 -20.04 -19.48 -1.64
CA ILE A 9 -20.45 -19.89 -2.99
C ILE A 9 -21.45 -18.88 -3.58
N THR A 10 -22.47 -18.52 -2.79
CA THR A 10 -23.49 -17.55 -3.18
C THR A 10 -22.87 -16.18 -3.46
N LEU A 11 -21.97 -15.73 -2.57
CA LEU A 11 -21.28 -14.46 -2.69
C LEU A 11 -20.41 -14.40 -3.95
N LYS A 12 -19.65 -15.45 -4.26
CA LYS A 12 -18.84 -15.54 -5.48
C LYS A 12 -19.70 -15.38 -6.74
N ALA A 13 -20.84 -16.08 -6.82
CA ALA A 13 -21.76 -15.96 -7.94
C ALA A 13 -22.32 -14.53 -8.07
N ASN A 14 -22.74 -13.92 -6.96
CA ASN A 14 -23.28 -12.56 -6.96
C ASN A 14 -22.23 -11.50 -7.31
N ILE A 15 -21.00 -11.65 -6.83
CA ILE A 15 -19.89 -10.77 -7.20
C ILE A 15 -19.54 -10.94 -8.67
N GLY A 16 -19.50 -12.17 -9.19
CA GLY A 16 -19.23 -12.46 -10.61
C GLY A 16 -20.16 -11.69 -11.55
N LEU A 17 -21.46 -11.63 -11.22
CA LEU A 17 -22.43 -10.81 -11.95
C LEU A 17 -22.16 -9.30 -11.88
N GLN A 18 -21.55 -8.81 -10.80
CA GLN A 18 -21.25 -7.38 -10.60
C GLN A 18 -19.92 -6.94 -11.23
N VAL A 19 -18.96 -7.86 -11.37
CA VAL A 19 -17.64 -7.59 -11.95
C VAL A 19 -17.47 -8.15 -13.36
N ASP A 20 -18.54 -8.72 -13.94
CA ASP A 20 -18.55 -9.34 -15.26
C ASP A 20 -17.46 -10.43 -15.39
N SER A 21 -17.47 -11.37 -14.45
CA SER A 21 -16.58 -12.54 -14.46
C SER A 21 -17.33 -13.82 -14.10
N ASP A 22 -17.04 -14.88 -14.82
CA ASP A 22 -17.49 -16.25 -14.54
C ASP A 22 -16.66 -16.93 -13.45
N HIS A 23 -15.49 -16.38 -13.12
CA HIS A 23 -14.62 -16.88 -12.07
C HIS A 23 -14.23 -15.78 -11.08
N VAL A 24 -14.55 -16.01 -9.80
CA VAL A 24 -14.20 -15.11 -8.71
C VAL A 24 -13.65 -15.91 -7.54
N ASP A 25 -12.46 -15.54 -7.10
CA ASP A 25 -11.90 -15.95 -5.82
C ASP A 25 -12.05 -14.85 -4.79
N ILE A 26 -12.41 -15.27 -3.58
CA ILE A 26 -12.46 -14.40 -2.41
C ILE A 26 -11.19 -14.69 -1.64
N GLU A 27 -10.31 -13.70 -1.62
CA GLU A 27 -8.99 -13.77 -1.01
C GLU A 27 -9.06 -13.40 0.48
N ASP A 28 -9.86 -12.39 0.80
CA ASP A 28 -10.07 -11.95 2.18
C ASP A 28 -11.45 -11.31 2.39
N VAL A 29 -11.93 -11.37 3.63
CA VAL A 29 -13.22 -10.82 4.08
C VAL A 29 -13.03 -10.14 5.42
N TYR A 30 -13.26 -8.83 5.46
CA TYR A 30 -13.30 -8.05 6.68
C TYR A 30 -14.71 -7.51 6.94
N GLN A 31 -15.20 -7.64 8.17
CA GLN A 31 -16.54 -7.17 8.56
C GLN A 31 -16.51 -6.40 9.87
N GLU A 32 -17.09 -5.20 9.87
CA GLU A 32 -17.17 -4.32 11.04
C GLU A 32 -18.42 -3.43 10.97
N GLN A 33 -19.21 -3.38 12.05
CA GLN A 33 -20.35 -2.45 12.19
C GLN A 33 -21.34 -2.47 11.00
N GLY A 34 -21.59 -3.66 10.42
CA GLY A 34 -22.48 -3.83 9.27
C GLY A 34 -21.82 -3.59 7.90
N TRP A 35 -20.58 -3.09 7.88
CA TRP A 35 -19.78 -2.93 6.67
C TRP A 35 -18.99 -4.20 6.37
N SER A 36 -18.79 -4.48 5.09
CA SER A 36 -17.93 -5.56 4.62
C SER A 36 -16.96 -5.07 3.54
N ILE A 37 -15.71 -5.48 3.65
CA ILE A 37 -14.67 -5.27 2.65
C ILE A 37 -14.26 -6.65 2.14
N ILE A 38 -14.45 -6.89 0.85
CA ILE A 38 -14.15 -8.17 0.21
C ILE A 38 -13.00 -7.97 -0.77
N PHE A 39 -11.88 -8.67 -0.55
CA PHE A 39 -10.76 -8.69 -1.49
C PHE A 39 -10.92 -9.87 -2.44
N ILE A 40 -10.88 -9.59 -3.75
CA ILE A 40 -11.18 -10.59 -4.78
C ILE A 40 -10.11 -10.65 -5.88
N ASP A 41 -10.04 -11.83 -6.50
CA ASP A 41 -9.41 -12.06 -7.79
C ASP A 41 -10.48 -12.50 -8.80
N SER A 42 -10.72 -11.69 -9.82
CA SER A 42 -11.69 -12.00 -10.89
C SER A 42 -11.04 -12.65 -12.12
N HIS A 43 -9.71 -12.87 -12.10
CA HIS A 43 -8.88 -13.49 -13.15
C HIS A 43 -8.89 -12.82 -14.53
N ASN A 44 -9.75 -11.82 -14.74
CA ASN A 44 -9.88 -11.04 -15.96
C ASN A 44 -9.42 -9.58 -15.80
N ALA A 45 -9.09 -9.16 -14.58
CA ALA A 45 -8.67 -7.81 -14.22
C ALA A 45 -7.78 -7.86 -12.98
N ASP A 46 -7.17 -6.72 -12.64
CA ASP A 46 -6.43 -6.58 -11.39
C ASP A 46 -7.30 -6.92 -10.18
N LYS A 47 -6.69 -7.60 -9.19
CA LYS A 47 -7.32 -7.88 -7.90
C LYS A 47 -7.91 -6.61 -7.31
N SER A 48 -9.05 -6.74 -6.66
CA SER A 48 -9.85 -5.58 -6.26
C SER A 48 -10.48 -5.73 -4.90
N TYR A 49 -10.67 -4.60 -4.21
CA TYR A 49 -11.42 -4.51 -2.98
C TYR A 49 -12.81 -3.98 -3.29
N LEU A 50 -13.82 -4.68 -2.81
CA LEU A 50 -15.23 -4.31 -2.91
C LEU A 50 -15.74 -3.92 -1.53
N VAL A 51 -16.39 -2.76 -1.43
CA VAL A 51 -16.91 -2.23 -0.17
C VAL A 51 -18.43 -2.29 -0.16
N PHE A 52 -19.00 -2.90 0.88
CA PHE A 52 -20.43 -3.06 1.09
C PHE A 52 -20.84 -2.39 2.41
N SER A 53 -21.98 -1.68 2.41
CA SER A 53 -22.62 -1.12 3.61
C SER A 53 -23.69 -2.02 4.21
N ASP A 54 -24.07 -3.06 3.49
CA ASP A 54 -25.21 -3.93 3.79
C ASP A 54 -24.83 -5.40 3.59
N ASP A 55 -25.82 -6.30 3.69
CA ASP A 55 -25.63 -7.73 3.51
C ASP A 55 -25.01 -8.05 2.14
N VAL A 56 -23.79 -8.58 2.15
CA VAL A 56 -23.00 -8.94 0.98
C VAL A 56 -23.69 -9.98 0.07
N LEU A 57 -24.62 -10.76 0.62
CA LEU A 57 -25.32 -11.80 -0.13
C LEU A 57 -26.46 -11.25 -0.99
N THR A 58 -26.94 -10.04 -0.71
CA THR A 58 -28.12 -9.47 -1.39
C THR A 58 -27.89 -8.08 -1.97
N SER A 59 -26.84 -7.39 -1.52
CA SER A 59 -26.52 -6.02 -1.94
C SER A 59 -25.42 -5.96 -3.02
N ARG A 60 -25.25 -4.77 -3.59
CA ARG A 60 -24.13 -4.44 -4.48
C ARG A 60 -23.04 -3.71 -3.70
N TYR A 61 -21.81 -3.81 -4.18
CA TYR A 61 -20.74 -2.97 -3.63
C TYR A 61 -20.99 -1.50 -3.97
N ILE A 62 -20.61 -0.59 -3.06
CA ILE A 62 -20.74 0.86 -3.22
C ILE A 62 -19.53 1.43 -3.96
N THR A 63 -18.34 0.94 -3.63
CA THR A 63 -17.11 1.29 -4.32
C THR A 63 -16.23 0.06 -4.55
N ARG A 64 -15.43 0.14 -5.62
CA ARG A 64 -14.42 -0.84 -6.01
C ARG A 64 -13.10 -0.12 -6.14
N TRP A 65 -12.06 -0.67 -5.54
CA TRP A 65 -10.70 -0.16 -5.69
C TRP A 65 -9.76 -1.27 -6.19
N SER A 66 -8.94 -0.94 -7.19
CA SER A 66 -7.91 -1.81 -7.75
C SER A 66 -6.62 -1.02 -7.92
N GLY A 67 -5.48 -1.70 -7.78
CA GLY A 67 -4.16 -1.13 -8.03
C GLY A 67 -3.16 -1.42 -6.92
N ALA A 68 -1.98 -0.85 -7.07
CA ALA A 68 -0.98 -0.78 -6.01
C ALA A 68 -0.97 0.63 -5.41
N ALA A 69 -0.71 0.72 -4.12
CA ALA A 69 -0.40 1.99 -3.49
C ALA A 69 0.78 1.81 -2.55
N THR A 70 1.44 2.93 -2.25
CA THR A 70 2.56 2.99 -1.33
C THR A 70 2.09 3.32 0.09
N ILE A 71 2.94 3.06 1.08
CA ILE A 71 2.67 3.40 2.49
C ILE A 71 2.40 4.89 2.74
N PHE A 72 2.86 5.77 1.87
CA PHE A 72 2.67 7.23 1.97
C PHE A 72 1.28 7.65 1.48
N GLU A 73 0.63 6.82 0.68
CA GLU A 73 -0.70 7.09 0.15
C GLU A 73 -1.81 6.68 1.11
N ARG A 74 -1.50 6.04 2.25
CA ARG A 74 -2.49 5.57 3.23
C ARG A 74 -3.48 6.64 3.65
N ALA A 75 -3.01 7.83 4.05
CA ALA A 75 -3.89 8.90 4.50
C ALA A 75 -4.82 9.40 3.36
N LYS A 76 -4.28 9.48 2.14
CA LYS A 76 -5.04 9.83 0.94
C LYS A 76 -6.09 8.76 0.61
N LEU A 77 -5.71 7.49 0.69
CA LEU A 77 -6.61 6.35 0.47
C LEU A 77 -7.72 6.32 1.53
N THR A 78 -7.41 6.50 2.81
CA THR A 78 -8.42 6.58 3.88
C THR A 78 -9.41 7.70 3.59
N ALA A 79 -8.93 8.90 3.22
CA ALA A 79 -9.79 10.01 2.85
C ALA A 79 -10.64 9.71 1.60
N GLN A 80 -10.07 9.01 0.62
CA GLN A 80 -10.78 8.57 -0.58
C GLN A 80 -11.90 7.58 -0.25
N PHE A 81 -11.64 6.55 0.55
CA PHE A 81 -12.67 5.59 0.97
C PHE A 81 -13.78 6.26 1.77
N LYS A 82 -13.47 7.21 2.65
CA LYS A 82 -14.50 7.99 3.36
C LYS A 82 -15.36 8.84 2.44
N LYS A 83 -14.80 9.31 1.32
CA LYS A 83 -15.53 10.08 0.30
C LYS A 83 -16.41 9.18 -0.57
N GLU A 84 -15.91 8.02 -0.98
CA GLU A 84 -16.59 7.09 -1.90
C GLU A 84 -17.56 6.15 -1.20
N ALA A 85 -17.35 5.87 0.09
CA ALA A 85 -18.24 5.10 0.94
C ALA A 85 -18.67 5.95 2.16
N PRO A 86 -19.59 6.92 1.97
CA PRO A 86 -20.06 7.77 3.08
C PRO A 86 -20.64 6.93 4.21
N GLY A 87 -20.16 7.16 5.44
CA GLY A 87 -20.60 6.43 6.63
C GLY A 87 -19.78 5.19 6.97
N ILE A 88 -18.76 4.85 6.18
CA ILE A 88 -17.82 3.78 6.53
C ILE A 88 -17.16 4.07 7.91
N PRO A 89 -17.00 3.05 8.79
CA PRO A 89 -16.28 3.22 10.04
C PRO A 89 -14.84 3.68 9.80
N GLU A 90 -14.35 4.59 10.64
CA GLU A 90 -12.98 5.12 10.54
C GLU A 90 -11.94 4.00 10.51
N HIS A 91 -12.15 2.99 11.36
CA HIS A 91 -11.25 1.84 11.47
C HIS A 91 -11.26 1.00 10.20
N SER A 92 -12.43 0.72 9.61
CA SER A 92 -12.57 0.04 8.32
C SER A 92 -11.87 0.80 7.18
N ALA A 93 -12.05 2.12 7.08
CA ALA A 93 -11.38 2.95 6.07
C ALA A 93 -9.85 3.02 6.25
N HIS A 94 -9.37 2.97 7.49
CA HIS A 94 -7.94 2.87 7.78
C HIS A 94 -7.39 1.48 7.43
N CYS A 95 -8.13 0.42 7.79
CA CYS A 95 -7.72 -0.97 7.60
C CYS A 95 -7.52 -1.30 6.12
N ILE A 96 -8.47 -0.93 5.26
CA ILE A 96 -8.37 -1.16 3.82
C ILE A 96 -7.21 -0.38 3.19
N ALA A 97 -7.02 0.88 3.57
CA ALA A 97 -5.91 1.71 3.09
C ALA A 97 -4.56 1.15 3.52
N TRP A 98 -4.46 0.65 4.76
CA TRP A 98 -3.27 -0.01 5.27
C TRP A 98 -2.98 -1.31 4.50
N HIS A 99 -3.99 -2.16 4.29
CA HIS A 99 -3.82 -3.44 3.61
C HIS A 99 -3.37 -3.24 2.16
N ILE A 100 -4.01 -2.32 1.43
CA ILE A 100 -3.61 -1.91 0.08
C ILE A 100 -2.13 -1.47 0.05
N ALA A 101 -1.75 -0.61 0.98
CA ALA A 101 -0.43 0.03 0.97
C ALA A 101 0.70 -0.89 1.45
N GLU A 102 0.41 -1.91 2.25
CA GLU A 102 1.42 -2.90 2.70
C GLU A 102 1.61 -4.07 1.72
N GLN A 103 0.62 -4.34 0.85
CA GLN A 103 0.80 -5.25 -0.29
C GLN A 103 1.83 -4.71 -1.31
N GLY A 104 2.02 -3.39 -1.36
CA GLY A 104 3.09 -2.74 -2.12
C GLY A 104 4.46 -3.01 -1.49
N LYS A 105 5.10 -4.13 -1.83
CA LYS A 105 6.44 -4.55 -1.34
C LYS A 105 7.61 -3.61 -1.73
N LEU A 106 7.35 -2.45 -2.34
CA LEU A 106 8.34 -1.42 -2.65
C LEU A 106 8.04 -0.15 -1.85
N PRO A 107 8.68 0.04 -0.68
CA PRO A 107 8.51 1.24 0.13
C PRO A 107 9.06 2.55 -0.49
N GLY A 108 9.46 2.55 -1.77
CA GLY A 108 9.68 3.74 -2.58
C GLY A 108 11.12 3.94 -3.04
N VAL A 109 11.28 4.65 -4.16
CA VAL A 109 12.56 5.17 -4.66
C VAL A 109 12.49 6.70 -4.62
N TYR A 110 13.49 7.31 -3.99
CA TYR A 110 13.63 8.75 -3.85
C TYR A 110 14.87 9.19 -4.57
N SER A 111 14.74 10.18 -5.44
CA SER A 111 15.87 10.66 -6.23
C SER A 111 15.88 12.19 -6.22
N SER A 112 17.02 12.79 -5.90
CA SER A 112 17.26 14.24 -5.95
C SER A 112 18.27 14.60 -7.05
N MET A 113 18.09 13.98 -8.21
CA MET A 113 19.05 14.01 -9.30
C MET A 113 18.96 15.31 -10.10
N LYS A 114 20.11 15.92 -10.39
CA LYS A 114 20.26 17.10 -11.25
C LYS A 114 21.48 16.95 -12.14
N PHE A 115 21.42 17.53 -13.34
CA PHE A 115 22.60 17.66 -14.17
C PHE A 115 23.60 18.63 -13.53
N HIS A 116 24.88 18.28 -13.53
CA HIS A 116 25.94 19.14 -12.98
C HIS A 116 26.10 20.43 -13.80
N SER A 117 26.02 20.31 -15.12
CA SER A 117 26.07 21.40 -16.09
C SER A 117 25.44 20.94 -17.41
N SER A 118 25.11 21.87 -18.32
CA SER A 118 24.58 21.55 -19.65
C SER A 118 25.57 20.81 -20.56
N ASP A 119 26.86 20.81 -20.20
CA ASP A 119 27.94 20.47 -21.11
C ASP A 119 28.71 19.21 -20.70
N THR A 120 28.56 18.73 -19.45
CA THR A 120 29.30 17.55 -18.94
C THR A 120 28.50 16.26 -18.92
N GLY A 121 27.16 16.33 -19.04
CA GLY A 121 26.29 15.13 -19.02
C GLY A 121 26.23 14.41 -17.66
N ASP A 122 27.01 14.85 -16.67
CA ASP A 122 27.07 14.25 -15.34
C ASP A 122 25.77 14.50 -14.57
N VAL A 123 25.29 13.45 -13.90
CA VAL A 123 24.16 13.54 -12.97
C VAL A 123 24.69 13.48 -11.55
N LEU A 124 24.34 14.49 -10.76
CA LEU A 124 24.65 14.58 -9.34
C LEU A 124 23.39 14.48 -8.52
N GLY A 125 23.48 13.85 -7.36
CA GLY A 125 22.39 13.80 -6.40
C GLY A 125 22.34 12.51 -5.61
N ASP A 126 21.32 12.42 -4.77
CA ASP A 126 21.07 11.28 -3.92
C ASP A 126 19.94 10.42 -4.46
N GLU A 127 20.15 9.10 -4.44
CA GLU A 127 19.12 8.10 -4.60
C GLU A 127 18.98 7.26 -3.33
N ILE A 128 17.75 7.10 -2.86
CA ILE A 128 17.40 6.25 -1.73
C ILE A 128 16.35 5.26 -2.20
N MET A 129 16.63 3.97 -2.05
CA MET A 129 15.65 2.91 -2.27
C MET A 129 15.32 2.30 -0.93
N ILE A 130 14.06 2.31 -0.53
CA ILE A 130 13.62 1.61 0.67
C ILE A 130 13.00 0.29 0.21
N GLY A 131 13.49 -0.82 0.74
CA GLY A 131 12.98 -2.16 0.49
C GLY A 131 12.39 -2.79 1.76
N PHE A 132 11.56 -3.80 1.55
CA PHE A 132 10.97 -4.62 2.60
C PHE A 132 11.41 -6.07 2.42
N THR A 133 11.79 -6.73 3.52
CA THR A 133 12.13 -8.14 3.54
C THR A 133 10.93 -8.97 4.01
N ASP A 134 10.85 -10.24 3.55
CA ASP A 134 9.73 -11.13 3.90
C ASP A 134 9.62 -11.43 5.41
N ASP A 135 10.67 -11.16 6.18
CA ASP A 135 10.69 -11.28 7.65
C ASP A 135 10.13 -10.06 8.39
N GLY A 136 9.58 -9.06 7.68
CA GLY A 136 8.94 -7.90 8.29
C GLY A 136 9.85 -6.68 8.50
N ASN A 137 11.11 -6.75 8.07
CA ASN A 137 12.09 -5.69 8.26
C ASN A 137 12.18 -4.74 7.04
N TYR A 138 12.67 -3.53 7.28
CA TYR A 138 12.96 -2.55 6.24
C TYR A 138 14.47 -2.38 6.08
N TRP A 139 14.91 -2.14 4.85
CA TRP A 139 16.27 -1.71 4.54
C TRP A 139 16.23 -0.50 3.61
N ALA A 140 17.30 0.29 3.62
CA ALA A 140 17.49 1.38 2.69
C ALA A 140 18.84 1.24 1.99
N VAL A 141 18.83 1.36 0.65
CA VAL A 141 20.02 1.57 -0.17
C VAL A 141 20.18 3.07 -0.37
N PHE A 142 21.37 3.57 -0.08
CA PHE A 142 21.78 4.94 -0.36
C PHE A 142 22.84 4.93 -1.44
N GLN A 143 22.61 5.74 -2.47
CA GLN A 143 23.60 5.99 -3.51
C GLN A 143 23.73 7.51 -3.69
N HIS A 144 24.97 7.99 -3.58
CA HIS A 144 25.31 9.38 -3.90
C HIS A 144 26.06 9.39 -5.23
N ALA A 145 25.55 10.12 -6.21
CA ALA A 145 26.16 10.25 -7.53
C ALA A 145 27.01 11.53 -7.58
N GLU A 146 28.32 11.37 -7.80
CA GLU A 146 29.29 12.47 -7.98
C GLU A 146 30.01 12.40 -9.34
N GLY A 147 29.38 11.82 -10.37
CA GLY A 147 30.01 11.62 -11.69
C GLY A 147 31.03 10.47 -11.77
N GLY A 148 31.24 9.72 -10.67
CA GLY A 148 32.08 8.53 -10.61
C GLY A 148 31.35 7.28 -10.10
N LEU A 149 31.96 6.11 -10.22
CA LEU A 149 31.42 4.85 -9.67
C LEU A 149 31.48 4.88 -8.14
N MET A 150 30.32 4.86 -7.50
CA MET A 150 30.15 4.82 -6.05
C MET A 150 29.44 3.52 -5.65
N GLN A 151 29.94 2.83 -4.62
CA GLN A 151 29.26 1.65 -4.09
C GLN A 151 28.05 2.09 -3.25
N PRO A 152 26.86 1.48 -3.46
CA PRO A 152 25.70 1.77 -2.64
C PRO A 152 25.91 1.30 -1.20
N VAL A 153 25.36 2.05 -0.25
CA VAL A 153 25.38 1.71 1.17
C VAL A 153 24.02 1.14 1.56
N ILE A 154 24.01 -0.05 2.15
CA ILE A 154 22.79 -0.71 2.65
C ILE A 154 22.74 -0.56 4.16
N VAL A 155 21.64 -0.07 4.69
CA VAL A 155 21.41 0.03 6.14
C VAL A 155 20.05 -0.56 6.52
N PRO A 156 19.94 -1.23 7.68
CA PRO A 156 18.64 -1.61 8.22
C PRO A 156 17.89 -0.34 8.63
N VAL A 157 16.58 -0.33 8.46
CA VAL A 157 15.75 0.77 8.94
C VAL A 157 14.83 0.34 10.08
N LYS A 158 14.86 1.14 11.15
CA LYS A 158 13.95 1.00 12.28
C LYS A 158 12.67 1.78 12.05
N ARG A 159 11.54 1.12 12.25
CA ARG A 159 10.22 1.75 12.29
C ARG A 159 10.02 2.40 13.66
N ASP A 160 9.95 3.73 13.72
CA ASP A 160 9.46 4.41 14.92
C ASP A 160 7.94 4.25 15.00
N ARG A 161 7.43 3.69 16.09
CA ARG A 161 6.00 3.45 16.35
C ARG A 161 5.42 4.40 17.40
N SER A 162 6.20 5.36 17.89
CA SER A 162 5.82 6.22 19.02
C SER A 162 4.74 7.27 18.68
N ASN A 163 4.59 7.62 17.40
CA ASN A 163 3.56 8.57 16.95
C ASN A 163 2.41 7.81 16.29
N GLY A 164 1.29 7.65 16.99
CA GLY A 164 0.05 7.01 16.52
C GLY A 164 -0.63 7.67 15.31
N ILE A 165 0.05 8.61 14.66
CA ILE A 165 -0.27 9.21 13.37
C ILE A 165 1.07 9.23 12.62
N SER A 166 1.22 8.39 11.60
CA SER A 166 2.45 8.31 10.78
C SER A 166 2.74 9.67 10.13
N PRO A 167 4.02 10.10 10.11
CA PRO A 167 4.95 9.62 9.09
C PRO A 167 6.10 8.82 9.73
N PHE A 168 6.51 7.76 9.06
CA PHE A 168 7.62 6.94 9.50
C PHE A 168 8.92 7.74 9.39
N VAL A 169 9.54 8.09 10.53
CA VAL A 169 10.90 8.61 10.54
C VAL A 169 11.86 7.45 10.36
N TYR A 170 12.38 7.29 9.14
CA TYR A 170 13.44 6.31 8.83
C TYR A 170 14.78 6.89 9.31
N LEU A 171 15.28 6.41 10.45
CA LEU A 171 16.62 6.75 10.96
C LEU A 171 17.68 5.79 10.39
N ALA A 172 18.40 6.28 9.39
CA ALA A 172 19.64 5.67 8.92
C ALA A 172 20.83 6.38 9.60
N THR A 173 21.71 5.61 10.23
CA THR A 173 22.93 6.14 10.88
C THR A 173 24.15 5.73 10.04
N TRP A 174 24.82 6.71 9.45
CA TRP A 174 26.04 6.47 8.67
C TRP A 174 27.30 6.63 9.55
N ARG A 175 28.42 5.98 9.17
CA ARG A 175 29.69 5.92 9.94
C ARG A 175 30.38 7.27 10.21
N HIS A 176 29.82 8.39 9.76
CA HIS A 176 30.27 9.75 10.13
C HIS A 176 29.21 10.57 10.89
N GLY A 177 28.21 9.93 11.52
CA GLY A 177 27.30 10.61 12.44
C GLY A 177 26.18 11.41 11.79
N VAL A 178 25.89 11.18 10.51
CA VAL A 178 24.73 11.80 9.84
C VAL A 178 23.50 10.95 10.12
N ASN A 179 22.52 11.55 10.79
CA ASN A 179 21.19 11.00 10.96
C ASN A 179 20.30 11.54 9.85
N PHE A 180 19.72 10.66 9.06
CA PHE A 180 18.69 11.04 8.09
C PHE A 180 17.31 10.80 8.67
N THR A 181 16.37 11.64 8.28
CA THR A 181 14.95 11.51 8.58
C THR A 181 14.21 11.66 7.26
N ALA A 182 13.71 10.55 6.73
CA ALA A 182 12.72 10.59 5.66
C ALA A 182 11.32 10.77 6.29
N TRP A 183 10.46 11.54 5.64
CA TRP A 183 9.10 11.88 6.08
C TRP A 183 8.08 11.22 5.17
#